data_AF-A0A1W9R983-F1
#
_entry.id   AF-A0A1W9R983-F1
#
_cell.length_a   1.000
_cell.length_b   1.000
_cell.length_c   1.000
_cell.angle_alpha   90.00
_cell.angle_beta   90.00
_cell.angle_gamma   90.00
#
_symmetry.space_group_name_H-M   'P 1'
#
loop_
_entity.id
_entity.type
_entity.pdbx_description
1 polymer ?
#
loop_
_entity_poly.entity_id
_entity_poly.type
_entity_poly.pdbx_seq_one_letter_code
_entity_poly.pdbx_strand_id
1 'polypeptide(L)'
;MKIAQKYSHLNGEEYLIVHHNKLYREIKDVIKNINANDFRTKVSKEKRKVGKKLFSPIDLNKAFDREFSKKNWLESRYNYYITLNRELMEKSVLMSAKEQKQFLVANGENEPICSYNQTDFVKEKLAVEVQFGKYSFVAYDLFVKHMLFYSGGVINLGIEILPTKKMQSEMSSGVAYYEGEVYNVMRQGRNNPPVPLLILGIEP
;
A
#
# COMPACT_ATOMS: atom_id res chain seq x y z
N MET A 1 -3.65 18.52 -0.44
CA MET A 1 -4.75 17.70 0.07
C MET A 1 -4.63 17.72 1.59
N LYS A 2 -5.60 17.16 2.30
CA LYS A 2 -5.53 17.00 3.75
C LYS A 2 -5.73 15.53 4.14
N ILE A 3 -5.11 15.15 5.25
CA ILE A 3 -5.42 13.90 5.95
C ILE A 3 -6.66 14.17 6.80
N ALA A 4 -7.80 13.63 6.39
CA ALA A 4 -9.08 13.81 7.07
C ALA A 4 -9.31 12.76 8.15
N GLN A 5 -8.82 11.53 7.95
CA GLN A 5 -8.98 10.41 8.88
C GLN A 5 -7.71 9.57 8.95
N LYS A 6 -7.54 8.86 10.07
CA LYS A 6 -6.41 7.95 10.30
C LYS A 6 -6.87 6.72 11.08
N TYR A 7 -6.29 5.58 10.75
CA TYR A 7 -6.44 4.34 11.49
C TYR A 7 -5.06 3.73 11.72
N SER A 8 -4.67 3.65 13.00
CA SER A 8 -3.40 3.06 13.44
C SER A 8 -3.65 1.60 13.83
N HIS A 9 -3.21 0.66 12.99
CA HIS A 9 -3.31 -0.76 13.25
C HIS A 9 -2.00 -1.25 13.87
N LEU A 10 -2.09 -1.98 14.99
CA LEU A 10 -0.93 -2.44 15.76
C LEU A 10 0.06 -1.30 16.09
N ASN A 11 -0.48 -0.13 16.45
CA ASN A 11 0.28 1.07 16.83
C ASN A 11 1.24 1.56 15.73
N GLY A 12 0.83 1.47 14.47
CA GLY A 12 1.65 1.86 13.33
C GLY A 12 1.98 3.35 13.28
N GLU A 13 1.02 4.24 13.60
CA GLU A 13 1.29 5.67 13.67
C GLU A 13 2.28 6.00 14.79
N GLU A 14 2.15 5.36 15.94
CA GLU A 14 3.02 5.52 17.09
C GLU A 14 4.45 5.08 16.76
N TYR A 15 4.62 3.94 16.07
CA TYR A 15 5.91 3.49 15.56
C TYR A 15 6.57 4.55 14.67
N LEU A 16 5.81 5.17 13.77
CA LEU A 16 6.29 6.25 12.93
C LEU A 16 6.69 7.49 13.74
N ILE A 17 5.89 7.89 14.74
CA ILE A 17 6.17 9.06 15.58
C ILE A 17 7.45 8.86 16.40
N VAL A 18 7.68 7.66 16.93
CA VAL A 18 8.83 7.37 17.79
C VAL A 18 10.10 7.11 16.99
N HIS A 19 10.03 6.28 15.95
CA HIS A 19 11.22 5.78 15.25
C HIS A 19 11.49 6.46 13.91
N HIS A 20 10.46 7.02 13.26
CA HIS A 20 10.55 7.51 11.88
C HIS A 20 9.89 8.90 11.68
N ASN A 21 9.95 9.77 12.69
CA ASN A 21 9.19 11.03 12.70
C ASN A 21 9.54 11.96 11.53
N LYS A 22 10.78 11.88 11.02
CA LYS A 22 11.19 12.61 9.82
C LYS A 22 10.44 12.11 8.58
N LEU A 23 10.41 10.80 8.35
CA LEU A 23 9.70 10.20 7.22
C LEU A 23 8.19 10.40 7.34
N TYR A 24 7.64 10.36 8.55
CA TYR A 24 6.22 10.64 8.74
C TYR A 24 5.86 12.08 8.36
N ARG A 25 6.72 13.05 8.67
CA ARG A 25 6.56 14.43 8.19
C ARG A 25 6.68 14.52 6.67
N GLU A 26 7.61 13.79 6.04
CA GLU A 26 7.71 13.73 4.58
C GLU A 26 6.42 13.23 3.92
N ILE A 27 5.82 12.15 4.44
CA ILE A 27 4.54 11.60 3.93
C ILE A 27 3.42 12.65 4.05
N LYS A 28 3.32 13.33 5.19
CA LYS A 28 2.33 14.40 5.40
C LYS A 28 2.55 15.57 4.43
N ASP A 29 3.80 15.96 4.20
CA ASP A 29 4.15 17.04 3.28
C ASP A 29 3.81 16.67 1.83
N VAL A 30 4.07 15.43 1.41
CA VAL A 30 3.67 14.91 0.09
C VAL A 30 2.16 15.06 -0.12
N ILE A 31 1.34 14.57 0.82
CA ILE A 31 -0.12 14.70 0.74
C ILE A 31 -0.54 16.18 0.70
N LYS A 32 0.09 17.02 1.54
CA LYS A 32 -0.24 18.44 1.63
C LYS A 32 0.03 19.18 0.32
N ASN A 33 1.14 18.88 -0.36
CA ASN A 33 1.60 19.58 -1.56
C ASN A 33 0.77 19.31 -2.82
N ILE A 34 -0.04 18.25 -2.83
CA ILE A 34 -0.89 17.92 -3.99
C ILE A 34 -2.19 18.70 -3.88
N ASN A 35 -2.52 19.59 -4.82
CA ASN A 35 -3.86 20.19 -4.88
C ASN A 35 -4.79 19.30 -5.71
N ALA A 36 -5.71 18.58 -5.06
CA ALA A 36 -6.58 17.62 -5.76
C ALA A 36 -7.43 18.26 -6.86
N ASN A 37 -7.83 19.53 -6.69
CA ASN A 37 -8.74 20.20 -7.62
C ASN A 37 -8.13 20.39 -9.02
N ASP A 38 -6.80 20.41 -9.12
CA ASP A 38 -6.08 20.46 -10.40
C ASP A 38 -6.25 19.17 -11.21
N PHE A 39 -6.69 18.08 -10.56
CA PHE A 39 -6.84 16.75 -11.15
C PHE A 39 -8.31 16.36 -11.41
N ARG A 40 -9.23 17.33 -11.45
CA ARG A 40 -10.62 17.14 -11.91
C ARG A 40 -10.72 17.09 -13.45
N THR A 41 -9.90 16.25 -14.07
CA THR A 41 -9.71 16.16 -15.53
C THR A 41 -10.62 15.12 -16.17
N LYS A 42 -11.17 14.18 -15.40
CA LYS A 42 -11.95 13.06 -15.94
C LYS A 42 -13.40 13.45 -16.19
N VAL A 43 -13.81 13.48 -17.45
CA VAL A 43 -15.23 13.61 -17.81
C VAL A 43 -15.92 12.26 -17.71
N SER A 44 -16.91 12.16 -16.83
CA SER A 44 -17.63 10.91 -16.58
C SER A 44 -18.58 10.54 -17.73
N LYS A 45 -18.54 9.25 -18.10
CA LYS A 45 -19.47 8.60 -19.05
C LYS A 45 -20.51 7.72 -18.34
N GLU A 46 -20.49 7.66 -17.01
CA GLU A 46 -21.40 6.83 -16.23
C GLU A 46 -22.81 7.44 -16.21
N LYS A 47 -23.86 6.64 -16.47
CA LYS A 47 -25.25 7.10 -16.60
C LYS A 47 -25.70 8.07 -15.49
N ARG A 48 -25.27 7.84 -14.24
CA ARG A 48 -25.64 8.68 -13.08
C ARG A 48 -24.80 9.96 -12.91
N LYS A 49 -23.69 10.10 -13.63
CA LYS A 49 -22.72 11.21 -13.50
C LYS A 49 -22.27 11.77 -14.86
N VAL A 50 -23.04 11.60 -15.93
CA VAL A 50 -22.63 11.98 -17.28
C VAL A 50 -22.23 13.46 -17.32
N GLY A 51 -21.08 13.76 -17.93
CA GLY A 51 -20.59 15.14 -18.13
C GLY A 51 -19.95 15.80 -16.91
N LYS A 52 -20.01 15.19 -15.71
CA LYS A 52 -19.31 15.73 -14.53
C LYS A 52 -17.80 15.58 -14.67
N LYS A 53 -17.06 16.62 -14.26
CA LYS A 53 -15.61 16.59 -14.07
C LYS A 53 -15.28 15.97 -12.71
N LEU A 54 -14.84 14.72 -12.75
CA LEU A 54 -14.45 13.91 -11.61
C LEU A 54 -12.94 13.95 -11.42
N PHE A 55 -12.48 13.62 -10.21
CA PHE A 55 -11.06 13.40 -9.98
C PHE A 55 -10.58 12.19 -10.80
N SER A 56 -9.44 12.35 -11.45
CA SER A 56 -8.78 11.32 -12.25
C SER A 56 -7.83 10.50 -11.38
N PRO A 57 -8.10 9.21 -11.15
CA PRO A 57 -7.17 8.33 -10.42
C PRO A 57 -5.77 8.30 -11.03
N ILE A 58 -5.70 8.31 -12.37
CA ILE A 58 -4.44 8.26 -13.12
C ILE A 58 -3.61 9.53 -12.86
N ASP A 59 -4.24 10.70 -12.91
CA ASP A 59 -3.51 11.96 -12.73
C ASP A 59 -3.15 12.20 -11.27
N LEU A 60 -4.00 11.74 -10.34
CA LEU A 60 -3.67 11.73 -8.91
C LEU A 60 -2.48 10.81 -8.60
N ASN A 61 -2.47 9.58 -9.11
CA ASN A 61 -1.33 8.66 -8.95
C ASN A 61 -0.03 9.33 -9.43
N LYS A 62 -0.03 9.90 -10.65
CA LYS A 62 1.14 10.63 -11.18
C LYS A 62 1.58 11.80 -10.30
N ALA A 63 0.63 12.49 -9.65
CA ALA A 63 0.94 13.57 -8.72
C ALA A 63 1.65 13.04 -7.47
N PHE A 64 1.16 11.94 -6.91
CA PHE A 64 1.80 11.24 -5.79
C PHE A 64 3.18 10.71 -6.17
N ASP A 65 3.32 10.02 -7.32
CA ASP A 65 4.60 9.53 -7.84
C ASP A 65 5.65 10.64 -7.88
N ARG A 66 5.27 11.80 -8.42
CA ARG A 66 6.17 12.95 -8.53
C ARG A 66 6.57 13.50 -7.17
N GLU A 67 5.63 13.66 -6.24
CA GLU A 67 5.92 14.20 -4.91
C GLU A 67 6.76 13.24 -4.05
N PHE A 68 6.47 11.94 -4.11
CA PHE A 68 7.27 10.91 -3.42
C PHE A 68 8.68 10.78 -4.03
N SER A 69 8.80 10.83 -5.35
CA SER A 69 10.11 10.79 -6.05
C SER A 69 11.01 11.96 -5.64
N LYS A 70 10.47 13.17 -5.47
CA LYS A 70 11.23 14.35 -4.97
C LYS A 70 11.83 14.11 -3.58
N LYS A 71 11.28 13.16 -2.81
CA LYS A 71 11.72 12.79 -1.46
C LYS A 71 12.53 11.49 -1.45
N ASN A 72 12.93 10.97 -2.62
CA ASN A 72 13.67 9.72 -2.80
C ASN A 72 12.96 8.49 -2.21
N TRP A 73 11.63 8.46 -2.28
CA TRP A 73 10.88 7.23 -2.12
C TRP A 73 10.89 6.49 -3.45
N LEU A 74 11.27 5.22 -3.43
CA LEU A 74 11.55 4.44 -4.63
C LEU A 74 10.67 3.20 -4.69
N GLU A 75 10.34 2.77 -5.90
CA GLU A 75 9.72 1.48 -6.13
C GLU A 75 10.59 0.35 -5.57
N SER A 76 9.98 -0.65 -4.95
CA SER A 76 10.67 -1.85 -4.50
C SER A 76 10.00 -3.10 -5.03
N ARG A 77 10.81 -3.99 -5.61
CA ARG A 77 10.40 -5.32 -6.06
C ARG A 77 11.01 -6.37 -5.14
N TYR A 78 10.15 -7.19 -4.54
CA TYR A 78 10.54 -8.32 -3.72
C TYR A 78 10.31 -9.61 -4.50
N ASN A 79 11.40 -10.25 -4.93
CA ASN A 79 11.37 -11.56 -5.59
C ASN A 79 11.51 -12.66 -4.54
N TYR A 80 10.80 -13.76 -4.71
CA TYR A 80 10.83 -14.90 -3.80
C TYR A 80 10.52 -16.20 -4.53
N TYR A 81 10.82 -17.33 -3.90
CA TYR A 81 10.49 -18.66 -4.40
C TYR A 81 9.40 -19.32 -3.56
N ILE A 82 8.42 -19.91 -4.23
CA ILE A 82 7.27 -20.56 -3.61
C ILE A 82 7.62 -22.03 -3.31
N THR A 83 7.22 -22.48 -2.13
CA THR A 83 7.16 -23.90 -1.73
C THR A 83 5.83 -24.14 -1.03
N LEU A 84 5.30 -25.37 -1.14
CA LEU A 84 4.13 -25.81 -0.36
C LEU A 84 4.55 -26.50 0.95
N ASN A 85 5.85 -26.71 1.18
CA ASN A 85 6.38 -27.22 2.44
C ASN A 85 6.55 -26.08 3.43
N ARG A 86 5.74 -26.11 4.50
CA ARG A 86 5.73 -25.08 5.54
C ARG A 86 7.08 -24.90 6.24
N GLU A 87 7.77 -25.99 6.57
CA GLU A 87 9.06 -25.91 7.27
C GLU A 87 10.15 -25.28 6.40
N LEU A 88 10.13 -25.59 5.10
CA LEU A 88 11.07 -24.97 4.15
C LEU A 88 10.76 -23.49 3.97
N MET A 89 9.47 -23.12 3.86
CA MET A 89 9.03 -21.73 3.76
C MET A 89 9.50 -20.91 4.97
N GLU A 90 9.24 -21.39 6.19
CA GLU A 90 9.62 -20.68 7.43
C GLU A 90 11.14 -20.48 7.53
N LYS A 91 11.94 -21.47 7.10
CA LYS A 91 13.41 -21.37 7.07
C LYS A 91 13.91 -20.41 5.99
N SER A 92 13.21 -20.31 4.86
CA SER A 92 13.69 -19.55 3.69
C SER A 92 13.15 -18.11 3.63
N VAL A 93 12.12 -17.76 4.39
CA VAL A 93 11.38 -16.48 4.21
C VAL A 93 12.26 -15.23 4.32
N LEU A 94 13.29 -15.25 5.16
CA LEU A 94 14.24 -14.14 5.35
C LEU A 94 15.48 -14.21 4.43
N MET A 95 15.65 -15.30 3.68
CA MET A 95 16.73 -15.46 2.72
C MET A 95 16.49 -14.59 1.49
N SER A 96 17.55 -14.16 0.81
CA SER A 96 17.41 -13.54 -0.51
C SER A 96 16.81 -14.52 -1.52
N ALA A 97 16.19 -14.03 -2.59
CA ALA A 97 15.61 -14.89 -3.63
C ALA A 97 16.59 -15.94 -4.18
N LYS A 98 17.87 -15.56 -4.33
CA LYS A 98 18.92 -16.47 -4.79
C LYS A 98 19.18 -17.60 -3.78
N GLU A 99 19.27 -17.24 -2.50
CA GLU A 99 19.47 -18.20 -1.41
C GLU A 99 18.23 -19.09 -1.23
N GLN A 100 17.02 -18.54 -1.31
CA GLN A 100 15.78 -19.31 -1.30
C GLN A 100 15.79 -20.40 -2.37
N LYS A 101 16.10 -20.05 -3.63
CA LYS A 101 16.19 -21.04 -4.71
C LYS A 101 17.19 -22.15 -4.38
N GLN A 102 18.39 -21.78 -3.94
CA GLN A 102 19.44 -22.73 -3.63
C GLN A 102 19.04 -23.65 -2.47
N PHE A 103 18.46 -23.08 -1.42
CA PHE A 103 17.98 -23.81 -0.24
C PHE A 103 16.86 -24.79 -0.60
N LEU A 104 15.85 -24.35 -1.35
CA LEU A 104 14.72 -25.20 -1.73
C LEU A 104 15.18 -26.38 -2.61
N VAL A 105 16.03 -26.13 -3.61
CA VAL A 105 16.60 -27.19 -4.45
C VAL A 105 17.42 -28.19 -3.63
N ALA A 106 18.25 -27.69 -2.69
CA ALA A 106 19.04 -28.56 -1.81
C ALA A 106 18.18 -29.41 -0.85
N ASN A 107 16.91 -29.05 -0.64
CA ASN A 107 15.98 -29.74 0.25
C ASN A 107 14.86 -30.48 -0.51
N GLY A 108 15.07 -30.80 -1.79
CA GLY A 108 14.21 -31.70 -2.55
C GLY A 108 13.09 -31.03 -3.36
N GLU A 109 13.06 -29.70 -3.46
CA GLU A 109 12.18 -29.00 -4.39
C GLU A 109 12.83 -28.95 -5.79
N ASN A 110 12.32 -29.74 -6.73
CA ASN A 110 12.93 -29.88 -8.05
C ASN A 110 12.86 -28.60 -8.90
N GLU A 111 11.72 -27.90 -8.88
CA GLU A 111 11.47 -26.70 -9.68
C GLU A 111 10.77 -25.60 -8.84
N PRO A 112 11.48 -24.93 -7.91
CA PRO A 112 10.88 -23.85 -7.13
C PRO A 112 10.34 -22.74 -8.04
N ILE A 113 9.08 -22.36 -7.83
CA ILE A 113 8.39 -21.36 -8.65
C ILE A 113 8.85 -19.96 -8.22
N CYS A 114 9.45 -19.20 -9.13
CA CYS A 114 9.79 -17.80 -8.91
C CYS A 114 8.54 -16.93 -8.97
N SER A 115 8.36 -16.04 -7.99
CA SER A 115 7.30 -15.04 -7.96
C SER A 115 7.84 -13.71 -7.44
N TYR A 116 7.01 -12.66 -7.53
CA TYR A 116 7.37 -11.36 -7.02
C TYR A 116 6.14 -10.53 -6.66
N ASN A 117 6.34 -9.58 -5.74
CA ASN A 117 5.45 -8.44 -5.57
C ASN A 117 6.24 -7.14 -5.66
N GLN A 118 5.52 -6.08 -5.98
CA GLN A 118 6.07 -4.75 -6.16
C GLN A 118 5.20 -3.75 -5.42
N THR A 119 5.85 -2.79 -4.78
CA THR A 119 5.23 -1.72 -4.00
C THR A 119 5.69 -0.37 -4.54
N ASP A 120 4.78 0.60 -4.50
CA ASP A 120 4.97 1.90 -5.16
C ASP A 120 6.16 2.68 -4.55
N PHE A 121 6.23 2.74 -3.22
CA PHE A 121 7.17 3.60 -2.53
C PHE A 121 7.74 2.93 -1.28
N VAL A 122 9.05 2.69 -1.26
CA VAL A 122 9.77 2.19 -0.10
C VAL A 122 10.92 3.11 0.27
N LYS A 123 11.07 3.34 1.57
CA LYS A 123 12.19 4.06 2.15
C LYS A 123 12.39 3.62 3.60
N GLU A 124 13.64 3.29 3.97
CA GLU A 124 14.03 2.98 5.36
C GLU A 124 13.08 1.97 6.06
N LYS A 125 12.75 0.86 5.38
CA LYS A 125 11.83 -0.19 5.86
C LYS A 125 10.38 0.27 6.09
N LEU A 126 9.94 1.34 5.43
CA LEU A 126 8.53 1.73 5.34
C LEU A 126 8.05 1.54 3.90
N ALA A 127 6.87 0.96 3.69
CA ALA A 127 6.21 0.94 2.39
C ALA A 127 4.98 1.85 2.41
N VAL A 128 4.82 2.70 1.39
CA VAL A 128 3.62 3.51 1.16
C VAL A 128 2.96 3.03 -0.14
N GLU A 129 1.65 2.82 -0.06
CA GLU A 129 0.77 2.49 -1.17
C GLU A 129 -0.26 3.60 -1.34
N VAL A 130 -0.46 4.06 -2.58
CA VAL A 130 -1.45 5.09 -2.90
C VAL A 130 -2.53 4.47 -3.78
N GLN A 131 -3.72 4.27 -3.21
CA GLN A 131 -4.72 3.45 -3.87
C GLN A 131 -5.99 4.24 -4.22
N PHE A 132 -6.07 4.63 -5.49
CA PHE A 132 -7.28 5.17 -6.14
C PHE A 132 -7.95 4.15 -7.09
N GLY A 133 -7.56 2.88 -7.00
CA GLY A 133 -8.08 1.77 -7.78
C GLY A 133 -9.31 1.08 -7.16
N LYS A 134 -9.63 -0.10 -7.70
CA LYS A 134 -10.79 -0.89 -7.24
C LYS A 134 -10.54 -1.51 -5.87
N TYR A 135 -11.62 -1.74 -5.11
CA TYR A 135 -11.60 -2.37 -3.78
C TYR A 135 -10.83 -3.71 -3.71
N SER A 136 -10.82 -4.50 -4.79
CA SER A 136 -10.09 -5.77 -4.83
C SER A 136 -8.58 -5.60 -4.70
N PHE A 137 -8.03 -4.47 -5.15
CA PHE A 137 -6.59 -4.19 -5.08
C PHE A 137 -6.17 -3.77 -3.68
N VAL A 138 -6.97 -2.95 -2.98
CA VAL A 138 -6.65 -2.57 -1.58
C VAL A 138 -6.62 -3.80 -0.66
N ALA A 139 -7.57 -4.73 -0.83
CA ALA A 139 -7.57 -5.97 -0.05
C ALA A 139 -6.29 -6.80 -0.31
N TYR A 140 -5.79 -6.82 -1.55
CA TYR A 140 -4.52 -7.45 -1.85
C TYR A 140 -3.34 -6.72 -1.20
N ASP A 141 -3.35 -5.39 -1.23
CA ASP A 141 -2.27 -4.56 -0.66
C ASP A 141 -2.17 -4.75 0.86
N LEU A 142 -3.29 -4.63 1.58
CA LEU A 142 -3.37 -4.76 3.04
C LEU A 142 -3.03 -6.16 3.55
N PHE A 143 -3.53 -7.22 2.90
CA PHE A 143 -3.45 -8.59 3.43
C PHE A 143 -2.38 -9.47 2.78
N VAL A 144 -1.92 -9.14 1.57
CA VAL A 144 -0.93 -9.95 0.84
C VAL A 144 0.37 -9.19 0.70
N LYS A 145 0.35 -8.01 0.08
CA LYS A 145 1.57 -7.28 -0.27
C LYS A 145 2.34 -6.81 0.97
N HIS A 146 1.72 -6.05 1.86
CA HIS A 146 2.40 -5.60 3.09
C HIS A 146 2.88 -6.78 3.94
N MET A 147 2.09 -7.84 4.05
CA MET A 147 2.46 -9.06 4.78
C MET A 147 3.69 -9.76 4.22
N LEU A 148 3.81 -9.84 2.89
CA LEU A 148 4.96 -10.45 2.23
C LEU A 148 6.24 -9.63 2.47
N PHE A 149 6.16 -8.30 2.28
CA PHE A 149 7.30 -7.41 2.52
C PHE A 149 7.71 -7.40 3.99
N TYR A 150 6.75 -7.48 4.90
CA TYR A 150 7.01 -7.55 6.35
C TYR A 150 7.66 -8.87 6.75
N SER A 151 7.08 -10.00 6.34
CA SER A 151 7.60 -11.34 6.64
C SER A 151 8.99 -11.58 6.02
N GLY A 152 9.25 -10.98 4.84
CA GLY A 152 10.57 -10.99 4.19
C GLY A 152 11.58 -9.99 4.77
N GLY A 153 11.23 -9.25 5.83
CA GLY A 153 12.13 -8.30 6.50
C GLY A 153 12.42 -7.02 5.70
N VAL A 154 11.69 -6.77 4.61
CA VAL A 154 11.84 -5.59 3.74
C VAL A 154 11.27 -4.34 4.39
N ILE A 155 10.14 -4.49 5.10
CA ILE A 155 9.49 -3.39 5.83
C ILE A 155 9.21 -3.78 7.27
N ASN A 156 9.10 -2.77 8.13
CA ASN A 156 8.58 -2.90 9.49
C ASN A 156 7.13 -2.40 9.60
N LEU A 157 6.69 -1.57 8.65
CA LEU A 157 5.37 -0.94 8.66
C LEU A 157 4.91 -0.57 7.24
N GLY A 158 3.64 -0.85 6.95
CA GLY A 158 2.94 -0.39 5.75
C GLY A 158 2.10 0.87 6.00
N ILE A 159 1.99 1.73 5.00
CA ILE A 159 1.12 2.89 4.99
C ILE A 159 0.23 2.81 3.75
N GLU A 160 -1.08 2.90 3.94
CA GLU A 160 -2.05 2.88 2.87
C GLU A 160 -2.73 4.26 2.79
N ILE A 161 -2.67 4.92 1.63
CA ILE A 161 -3.29 6.23 1.39
C ILE A 161 -4.53 6.04 0.50
N LEU A 162 -5.70 6.34 1.06
CA LEU A 162 -7.00 6.13 0.43
C LEU A 162 -7.84 7.41 0.40
N PRO A 163 -8.65 7.65 -0.64
CA PRO A 163 -9.65 8.71 -0.58
C PRO A 163 -10.70 8.37 0.50
N THR A 164 -11.19 9.36 1.25
CA THR A 164 -12.41 9.15 2.06
C THR A 164 -13.63 8.93 1.16
N LYS A 165 -14.74 8.46 1.74
CA LYS A 165 -16.00 8.29 0.99
C LYS A 165 -16.44 9.60 0.33
N LYS A 166 -16.20 10.72 1.01
CA LYS A 166 -16.48 12.06 0.50
C LYS A 166 -15.72 12.32 -0.79
N MET A 167 -14.40 12.13 -0.81
CA MET A 167 -13.59 12.29 -2.02
C MET A 167 -13.96 11.25 -3.09
N GLN A 168 -14.11 9.98 -2.71
CA GLN A 168 -14.48 8.88 -3.62
C GLN A 168 -15.80 9.15 -4.34
N SER A 169 -16.76 9.83 -3.69
CA SER A 169 -18.04 10.22 -4.31
C SER A 169 -17.87 11.12 -5.54
N GLU A 170 -16.73 11.80 -5.64
CA GLU A 170 -16.31 12.67 -6.75
C GLU A 170 -15.33 11.98 -7.71
N MET A 171 -15.19 10.66 -7.60
CA MET A 171 -14.41 9.78 -8.48
C MET A 171 -15.33 8.83 -9.26
N SER A 172 -14.74 7.99 -10.11
CA SER A 172 -15.45 6.90 -10.76
C SER A 172 -16.01 5.89 -9.77
N SER A 173 -17.09 5.22 -10.17
CA SER A 173 -17.67 4.13 -9.36
C SER A 173 -16.66 2.98 -9.18
N GLY A 174 -16.73 2.32 -8.03
CA GLY A 174 -15.91 1.14 -7.71
C GLY A 174 -14.52 1.43 -7.15
N VAL A 175 -14.11 2.71 -7.09
CA VAL A 175 -12.90 3.12 -6.36
C VAL A 175 -13.07 2.82 -4.88
N ALA A 176 -12.06 2.22 -4.25
CA ALA A 176 -12.03 1.99 -2.81
C ALA A 176 -12.07 3.29 -2.01
N TYR A 177 -12.44 3.20 -0.75
CA TYR A 177 -12.48 4.35 0.14
C TYR A 177 -12.13 3.95 1.57
N TYR A 178 -11.47 4.88 2.27
CA TYR A 178 -10.94 4.71 3.62
C TYR A 178 -11.90 3.99 4.57
N GLU A 179 -13.15 4.46 4.68
CA GLU A 179 -14.13 3.93 5.64
C GLU A 179 -14.45 2.46 5.37
N GLY A 180 -14.54 2.07 4.09
CA GLY A 180 -14.79 0.69 3.70
C GLY A 180 -13.61 -0.22 4.01
N GLU A 181 -12.39 0.24 3.74
CA GLU A 181 -11.18 -0.57 3.92
C GLU A 181 -10.76 -0.67 5.39
N VAL A 182 -10.92 0.39 6.18
CA VAL A 182 -10.77 0.31 7.64
C VAL A 182 -11.80 -0.65 8.23
N TYR A 183 -13.06 -0.60 7.78
CA TYR A 183 -14.06 -1.59 8.19
C TYR A 183 -13.64 -3.03 7.82
N ASN A 184 -13.05 -3.22 6.63
CA ASN A 184 -12.53 -4.52 6.19
C ASN A 184 -11.37 -5.03 7.05
N VAL A 185 -10.52 -4.15 7.60
CA VAL A 185 -9.46 -4.52 8.55
C VAL A 185 -10.06 -4.83 9.93
N MET A 186 -10.88 -3.94 10.47
CA MET A 186 -11.47 -4.09 11.80
C MET A 186 -12.28 -5.39 11.94
N ARG A 187 -13.03 -5.79 10.90
CA ARG A 187 -13.85 -7.01 10.95
C ARG A 187 -13.03 -8.31 11.01
N GLN A 188 -11.74 -8.27 10.68
CA GLN A 188 -10.86 -9.44 10.75
C GLN A 188 -10.36 -9.73 12.18
N GLY A 189 -10.65 -8.82 13.13
CA GLY A 189 -10.20 -8.90 14.51
C GLY A 189 -8.92 -8.09 14.76
N ARG A 190 -8.57 -7.94 16.05
CA ARG A 190 -7.58 -6.94 16.51
C ARG A 190 -6.17 -7.12 15.95
N ASN A 191 -5.77 -8.35 15.63
CA ASN A 191 -4.38 -8.68 15.30
C ASN A 191 -4.18 -9.07 13.82
N ASN A 192 -5.19 -8.86 12.97
CA ASN A 192 -5.16 -9.27 11.57
C ASN A 192 -5.32 -8.04 10.66
N PRO A 193 -4.39 -7.77 9.72
CA PRO A 193 -3.20 -8.57 9.41
C PRO A 193 -2.08 -8.41 10.45
N PRO A 194 -1.18 -9.40 10.62
CA PRO A 194 -0.07 -9.34 11.59
C PRO A 194 1.12 -8.49 11.09
N VAL A 195 0.83 -7.37 10.42
CA VAL A 195 1.78 -6.34 10.00
C VAL A 195 1.28 -5.00 10.55
N PRO A 196 2.13 -4.17 11.18
CA PRO A 196 1.76 -2.81 11.56
C PRO A 196 1.38 -1.97 10.34
N LEU A 197 0.22 -1.30 10.40
CA LEU A 197 -0.29 -0.47 9.31
C LEU A 197 -0.73 0.91 9.80
N LEU A 198 -0.53 1.91 8.97
CA LEU A 198 -1.19 3.21 9.09
C LEU A 198 -2.04 3.46 7.84
N ILE A 199 -3.36 3.50 8.00
CA ILE A 199 -4.27 3.85 6.90
C ILE A 199 -4.62 5.33 7.02
N LEU A 200 -4.41 6.09 5.95
CA LEU A 200 -4.65 7.52 5.87
C LEU A 200 -5.79 7.82 4.90
N GLY A 201 -6.88 8.39 5.42
CA GLY A 201 -8.00 8.87 4.64
C GLY A 201 -7.77 10.31 4.20
N ILE A 202 -7.69 10.55 2.89
CA ILE A 202 -7.40 11.89 2.33
C ILE A 202 -8.60 12.52 1.63
N GLU A 203 -8.60 13.85 1.64
CA GLU A 203 -9.58 14.70 0.96
C GLU A 203 -8.88 15.85 0.24
N PRO A 204 -9.52 16.46 -0.77
CA PRO A 204 -9.08 17.73 -1.37
C PRO A 204 -8.71 18.78 -0.33
#